data_AF-A0A075MRE1-F1
#
_entry.id   AF-A0A075MRE1-F1
#
_cell.length_a   1.000
_cell.length_b   1.000
_cell.length_c   1.000
_cell.angle_alpha   90.00
_cell.angle_beta   90.00
_cell.angle_gamma   90.00
#
_symmetry.space_group_name_H-M   'P 1'
#
loop_
_entity.id
_entity.type
_entity.pdbx_description
1 polymer ?
#
loop_
_entity_poly.entity_id
_entity_poly.type
_entity_poly.pdbx_seq_one_letter_code
_entity_poly.pdbx_strand_id
1 'polypeptide(L)'
;MIAWLFSGGDSALDKVKKDIQSLLATRSLYNLDPIHDTMLKRASFHPELVAKSGIKLRLAMVALEDGKLRYVTETGAVIERDGSPTLVTQYDPACSGPILKKIAELESQIKDAQDSAFDDKDPQKGALAGVAALRNKQAQLRKQLENCPKKQFPVMTSLVSGALASSSIPFVFPPVKVGSYWYIDGGVRATTPIESAIDAGADFIYAVVASSTEIDPQKPILGGGGPLHSYDPPANILDIGMRASADIMPSEISESSLFPPNSWGKPVVVIRPEHDIHDGMTIDPGLIRIRVAHGFMRADDVITAWDKDPATYGEQTTKNSSERNTTLIVRLRRKIWQLEYAANGFTYSSDQGKHPETPSPLTGPDSGKKRSEALASVRHWKRELKELVDQRIASGGKVPEGYEQWWLGWEQHPWKPIVALWDAQNPFVPLKTMNVSVNPQKVAVNKPVKFTVTASYNGSAVVANVLSDGKLIGTTGKLIEYKFATKTQTEFDPETKQKITEVIAPMVSVVASGYHTVYLDLFGGL
;
A
#
# COMPACT_ATOMS: atom_id res chain seq x y z
N MET A 1 5.94 -6.90 -63.57
CA MET A 1 6.57 -6.86 -62.24
C MET A 1 6.16 -5.55 -61.55
N ILE A 2 4.85 -5.44 -61.29
CA ILE A 2 4.18 -4.32 -60.62
C ILE A 2 3.22 -4.98 -59.64
N ALA A 3 3.08 -4.37 -58.46
CA ALA A 3 2.29 -4.75 -57.29
C ALA A 3 3.04 -5.60 -56.25
N TRP A 4 3.66 -4.92 -55.28
CA TRP A 4 3.61 -5.23 -53.84
C TRP A 4 4.43 -4.17 -53.08
N LEU A 5 3.79 -3.05 -52.70
CA LEU A 5 4.43 -2.02 -51.87
C LEU A 5 3.44 -1.24 -50.97
N PHE A 6 2.41 -1.92 -50.47
CA PHE A 6 1.60 -1.42 -49.36
C PHE A 6 1.16 -2.59 -48.47
N SER A 7 1.99 -2.91 -47.47
CA SER A 7 1.53 -3.57 -46.24
C SER A 7 1.95 -2.68 -45.08
N GLY A 8 0.99 -1.94 -44.55
CA GLY A 8 1.15 -1.03 -43.43
C GLY A 8 1.54 -1.80 -42.16
N GLY A 9 2.65 -1.39 -41.56
CA GLY A 9 2.87 -1.54 -40.14
C GLY A 9 2.42 -0.25 -39.46
N ASP A 10 1.52 -0.36 -38.48
CA ASP A 10 1.12 0.76 -37.63
C ASP A 10 2.38 1.51 -37.15
N SER A 11 2.46 2.79 -37.47
CA SER A 11 3.64 3.58 -37.13
C SER A 11 3.72 3.71 -35.60
N ALA A 12 4.94 3.81 -35.05
CA ALA A 12 5.12 4.09 -33.62
C ALA A 12 4.34 5.35 -33.17
N LEU A 13 4.10 6.28 -34.09
CA LEU A 13 3.26 7.47 -33.93
C LEU A 13 1.78 7.13 -33.74
N ASP A 14 1.24 6.15 -34.47
CA ASP A 14 -0.14 5.68 -34.30
C ASP A 14 -0.33 4.96 -32.97
N LYS A 15 0.69 4.20 -32.54
CA LYS A 15 0.70 3.58 -31.21
C LYS A 15 0.74 4.64 -30.10
N VAL A 16 1.63 5.63 -30.19
CA VAL A 16 1.70 6.75 -29.24
C VAL A 16 0.40 7.55 -29.24
N LYS A 17 -0.19 7.82 -30.40
CA LYS A 17 -1.48 8.52 -30.52
C LYS A 17 -2.60 7.71 -29.88
N LYS A 18 -2.62 6.39 -30.08
CA LYS A 18 -3.59 5.47 -29.47
C LYS A 18 -3.39 5.37 -27.95
N ASP A 19 -2.16 5.36 -27.47
CA ASP A 19 -1.84 5.33 -26.04
C ASP A 19 -2.25 6.66 -25.37
N ILE A 20 -1.99 7.80 -26.01
CA ILE A 20 -2.47 9.12 -25.57
C ILE A 20 -4.01 9.18 -25.61
N GLN A 21 -4.64 8.71 -26.69
CA GLN A 21 -6.11 8.66 -26.78
C GLN A 21 -6.72 7.73 -25.73
N SER A 22 -6.08 6.59 -25.45
CA SER A 22 -6.48 5.67 -24.39
C SER A 22 -6.34 6.34 -23.03
N LEU A 23 -5.22 7.01 -22.76
CA LEU A 23 -4.98 7.74 -21.52
C LEU A 23 -6.01 8.88 -21.34
N LEU A 24 -6.32 9.62 -22.41
CA LEU A 24 -7.36 10.65 -22.44
C LEU A 24 -8.78 10.08 -22.31
N ALA A 25 -9.01 8.83 -22.71
CA ALA A 25 -10.29 8.14 -22.55
C ALA A 25 -10.43 7.45 -21.18
N THR A 26 -9.32 7.25 -20.45
CA THR A 26 -9.33 6.60 -19.13
C THR A 26 -9.92 7.57 -18.11
N ARG A 27 -10.96 7.13 -17.39
CA ARG A 27 -11.58 7.92 -16.32
C ARG A 27 -10.80 7.90 -15.00
N SER A 28 -9.90 6.93 -14.81
CA SER A 28 -9.09 6.76 -13.59
C SER A 28 -7.98 5.72 -13.78
N LEU A 29 -6.91 5.79 -12.97
CA LEU A 29 -5.83 4.79 -12.99
C LEU A 29 -6.22 3.46 -12.33
N TYR A 30 -7.11 3.52 -11.34
CA TYR A 30 -7.60 2.38 -10.56
C TYR A 30 -9.12 2.35 -10.50
N ASN A 31 -9.67 1.19 -10.13
CA ASN A 31 -11.10 0.96 -9.97
C ASN A 31 -11.44 0.67 -8.50
N LEU A 32 -12.54 1.22 -8.00
CA LEU A 32 -13.03 1.02 -6.64
C LEU A 32 -13.97 -0.18 -6.48
N ASP A 33 -14.37 -0.85 -7.56
CA ASP A 33 -15.32 -1.97 -7.51
C ASP A 33 -14.95 -3.07 -6.49
N PRO A 34 -13.69 -3.54 -6.34
CA PRO A 34 -13.37 -4.56 -5.35
C PRO A 34 -13.59 -4.10 -3.89
N ILE A 35 -13.36 -2.82 -3.60
CA ILE A 35 -13.61 -2.21 -2.29
C ILE A 35 -15.12 -2.08 -2.09
N HIS A 36 -15.84 -1.57 -3.08
CA HIS A 36 -17.30 -1.49 -3.08
C HIS A 36 -17.94 -2.85 -2.79
N ASP A 37 -17.58 -3.89 -3.54
CA ASP A 37 -18.11 -5.25 -3.40
C ASP A 37 -17.77 -5.85 -2.04
N THR A 38 -16.61 -5.51 -1.47
CA THR A 38 -16.25 -5.90 -0.10
C THR A 38 -17.12 -5.18 0.92
N MET A 39 -17.32 -3.87 0.79
CA MET A 39 -18.16 -3.08 1.70
C MET A 39 -19.65 -3.46 1.62
N LEU A 40 -20.12 -4.04 0.52
CA LEU A 40 -21.49 -4.59 0.44
C LEU A 40 -21.67 -5.87 1.26
N LYS A 41 -20.59 -6.59 1.59
CA LYS A 41 -20.68 -7.80 2.41
C LYS A 41 -21.01 -7.42 3.86
N ARG A 42 -22.06 -8.03 4.41
CA ARG A 42 -22.45 -7.85 5.82
C ARG A 42 -21.37 -8.23 6.83
N ALA A 43 -20.41 -9.08 6.45
CA ALA A 43 -19.25 -9.41 7.30
C ALA A 43 -18.19 -8.30 7.34
N SER A 44 -18.28 -7.30 6.46
CA SER A 44 -17.29 -6.24 6.31
C SER A 44 -17.83 -4.87 6.77
N PHE A 45 -19.11 -4.57 6.52
CA PHE A 45 -19.71 -3.30 6.93
C PHE A 45 -21.11 -3.47 7.53
N HIS A 46 -21.32 -2.78 8.65
CA HIS A 46 -22.51 -2.86 9.50
C HIS A 46 -23.18 -1.48 9.63
N PRO A 47 -24.00 -1.04 8.67
CA PRO A 47 -24.66 0.28 8.71
C PRO A 47 -25.52 0.49 9.96
N GLU A 48 -26.07 -0.57 10.53
CA GLU A 48 -26.82 -0.52 11.79
C GLU A 48 -25.97 -0.09 13.00
N LEU A 49 -24.66 -0.35 12.99
CA LEU A 49 -23.77 0.11 14.05
C LEU A 49 -23.49 1.61 13.92
N VAL A 50 -23.37 2.12 12.68
CA VAL A 50 -23.24 3.56 12.43
C VAL A 50 -24.47 4.30 12.94
N ALA A 51 -25.67 3.84 12.58
CA ALA A 51 -26.93 4.45 13.02
C ALA A 51 -27.10 4.45 14.56
N LYS A 52 -26.57 3.42 15.25
CA LYS A 52 -26.64 3.30 16.71
C LYS A 52 -25.53 4.03 17.45
N SER A 53 -24.47 4.46 16.77
CA SER A 53 -23.28 5.03 17.40
C SER A 53 -23.52 6.38 18.09
N GLY A 54 -24.54 7.14 17.65
CA GLY A 54 -24.75 8.53 18.08
C GLY A 54 -23.72 9.52 17.53
N ILE A 55 -22.77 9.07 16.70
CA ILE A 55 -21.75 9.91 16.09
C ILE A 55 -22.37 10.67 14.90
N LYS A 56 -22.19 12.00 14.88
CA LYS A 56 -22.51 12.82 13.71
C LYS A 56 -21.40 12.64 12.66
N LEU A 57 -21.69 11.88 11.60
CA LEU A 57 -20.73 11.55 10.55
C LEU A 57 -20.76 12.62 9.46
N ARG A 58 -19.60 13.02 8.92
CA ARG A 58 -19.51 13.99 7.82
C ARG A 58 -18.47 13.51 6.80
N LEU A 59 -18.92 12.73 5.82
CA LEU A 59 -18.06 12.27 4.72
C LEU A 59 -17.95 13.39 3.68
N ALA A 60 -16.80 14.04 3.61
CA ALA A 60 -16.54 15.18 2.75
C ALA A 60 -16.40 14.77 1.29
N MET A 61 -17.14 15.41 0.39
CA MET A 61 -17.07 15.16 -1.04
C MET A 61 -17.28 16.45 -1.84
N VAL A 62 -16.64 16.56 -3.00
CA VAL A 62 -16.72 17.75 -3.86
C VAL A 62 -17.39 17.40 -5.18
N ALA A 63 -18.44 18.13 -5.55
CA ALA A 63 -19.10 17.94 -6.83
C ALA A 63 -18.31 18.61 -7.95
N LEU A 64 -18.10 17.89 -9.05
CA LEU A 64 -17.36 18.38 -10.21
C LEU A 64 -18.09 19.48 -10.97
N GLU A 65 -19.43 19.45 -10.99
CA GLU A 65 -20.23 20.35 -11.82
C GLU A 65 -20.33 21.77 -11.24
N ASP A 66 -20.25 21.93 -9.92
CA ASP A 66 -20.37 23.23 -9.25
C ASP A 66 -19.24 23.55 -8.26
N GLY A 67 -18.30 22.62 -8.07
CA GLY A 67 -17.13 22.80 -7.20
C GLY A 67 -17.45 22.89 -5.71
N LYS A 68 -18.70 22.61 -5.30
CA LYS A 68 -19.12 22.75 -3.91
C LYS A 68 -18.72 21.54 -3.07
N LEU A 69 -18.24 21.82 -1.86
CA LEU A 69 -18.02 20.85 -0.80
C LEU A 69 -19.36 20.53 -0.12
N ARG A 70 -19.66 19.23 -0.03
CA ARG A 70 -20.85 18.69 0.61
C ARG A 70 -20.48 17.52 1.50
N TYR A 71 -21.40 17.14 2.38
CA TYR A 71 -21.17 16.05 3.32
C TYR A 71 -22.26 14.99 3.22
N VAL A 72 -21.88 13.71 3.26
CA VAL A 72 -22.82 12.62 3.56
C VAL A 72 -22.88 12.42 5.06
N THR A 73 -24.10 12.37 5.62
CA THR A 73 -24.35 12.15 7.06
C THR A 73 -24.44 10.67 7.41
N GLU A 74 -24.50 10.38 8.72
CA GLU A 74 -24.73 9.04 9.27
C GLU A 74 -26.05 8.41 8.82
N THR A 75 -27.02 9.22 8.39
CA THR A 75 -28.31 8.77 7.84
C THR A 75 -28.28 8.59 6.32
N GLY A 76 -27.15 8.89 5.66
CA GLY A 76 -27.03 8.94 4.21
C GLY A 76 -27.59 10.19 3.56
N ALA A 77 -28.01 11.20 4.33
CA ALA A 77 -28.43 12.48 3.77
C ALA A 77 -27.23 13.25 3.24
N VAL A 78 -27.40 13.93 2.12
CA VAL A 78 -26.38 14.84 1.59
C VAL A 78 -26.75 16.26 1.99
N ILE A 79 -25.81 16.93 2.66
CA ILE A 79 -25.96 18.31 3.14
C ILE A 79 -24.91 19.22 2.52
N GLU A 80 -25.29 20.47 2.32
CA GLU A 80 -24.40 21.57 1.97
C GLU A 80 -23.48 21.91 3.16
N ARG A 81 -22.48 22.76 2.92
CA ARG A 81 -21.51 23.17 3.94
C ARG A 81 -22.16 23.83 5.15
N ASP A 82 -23.25 24.58 4.96
CA ASP A 82 -24.02 25.24 6.01
C ASP A 82 -24.99 24.31 6.77
N GLY A 83 -24.98 23.01 6.45
CA GLY A 83 -25.84 22.00 7.06
C GLY A 83 -27.24 21.89 6.44
N SER A 84 -27.59 22.73 5.47
CA SER A 84 -28.87 22.62 4.76
C SER A 84 -28.89 21.38 3.84
N PRO A 85 -30.05 20.76 3.58
CA PRO A 85 -30.13 19.63 2.67
C PRO A 85 -29.73 20.01 1.24
N THR A 86 -28.87 19.21 0.62
CA THR A 86 -28.63 19.32 -0.82
C THR A 86 -29.88 18.87 -1.57
N LEU A 87 -30.40 19.73 -2.43
CA LEU A 87 -31.62 19.47 -3.18
C LEU A 87 -31.30 19.04 -4.61
N VAL A 88 -31.96 17.98 -5.08
CA VAL A 88 -31.99 17.60 -6.49
C VAL A 88 -33.35 17.91 -7.08
N THR A 89 -33.34 18.48 -8.29
CA THR A 89 -34.57 18.68 -9.06
C THR A 89 -34.80 17.47 -9.94
N GLN A 90 -35.84 16.70 -9.64
CA GLN A 90 -36.23 15.50 -10.40
C GLN A 90 -37.75 15.46 -10.60
N TYR A 91 -38.21 14.63 -11.55
CA TYR A 91 -39.63 14.46 -11.78
C TYR A 91 -40.31 13.89 -10.52
N ASP A 92 -41.47 14.45 -10.16
CA ASP A 92 -42.28 14.01 -9.04
C ASP A 92 -42.48 12.48 -9.09
N PRO A 93 -41.97 11.71 -8.11
CA PRO A 93 -42.05 10.25 -8.10
C PRO A 93 -43.48 9.71 -8.24
N ALA A 94 -44.49 10.45 -7.75
CA ALA A 94 -45.89 10.06 -7.90
C ALA A 94 -46.33 10.04 -9.37
N CYS A 95 -45.80 10.94 -10.19
CA CYS A 95 -46.04 10.99 -11.64
C CYS A 95 -45.07 10.11 -12.42
N SER A 96 -43.77 10.21 -12.11
CA SER A 96 -42.70 9.62 -12.90
C SER A 96 -42.48 8.13 -12.60
N GLY A 97 -42.72 7.67 -11.37
CA GLY A 97 -42.46 6.31 -10.93
C GLY A 97 -43.12 5.23 -11.81
N PRO A 98 -44.44 5.33 -12.09
CA PRO A 98 -45.12 4.39 -12.99
C PRO A 98 -44.57 4.40 -14.41
N ILE A 99 -44.13 5.57 -14.91
CA ILE A 99 -43.59 5.74 -16.27
C ILE A 99 -42.18 5.14 -16.36
N LEU A 100 -41.32 5.45 -15.38
CA LEU A 100 -39.95 4.93 -15.29
C LEU A 100 -39.93 3.41 -15.16
N LYS A 101 -40.85 2.82 -14.39
CA LYS A 101 -40.99 1.36 -14.30
C LYS A 101 -41.28 0.73 -15.67
N LYS A 102 -42.22 1.31 -16.43
CA LYS A 102 -42.54 0.86 -17.79
C LYS A 102 -41.37 1.05 -18.77
N ILE A 103 -40.61 2.13 -18.63
CA ILE A 103 -39.39 2.36 -19.43
C ILE A 103 -38.36 1.27 -19.13
N ALA A 104 -38.11 0.95 -17.85
CA ALA A 104 -37.17 -0.10 -17.45
C ALA A 104 -37.61 -1.50 -17.95
N GLU A 105 -38.90 -1.81 -17.87
CA GLU A 105 -39.47 -3.05 -18.43
C GLU A 105 -39.25 -3.13 -19.94
N LEU A 106 -39.48 -2.04 -20.69
CA LEU A 106 -39.21 -1.98 -22.13
C LEU A 106 -37.72 -2.08 -22.44
N GLU A 107 -36.84 -1.49 -21.61
CA GLU A 107 -35.39 -1.58 -21.77
C GLU A 107 -34.90 -3.03 -21.63
N SER A 108 -35.44 -3.78 -20.66
CA SER A 108 -35.19 -5.22 -20.55
C SER A 108 -35.67 -5.96 -21.80
N GLN A 109 -36.89 -5.71 -22.27
CA GLN A 109 -37.44 -6.37 -23.46
C GLN A 109 -36.65 -6.05 -24.74
N ILE A 110 -36.18 -4.81 -24.89
CA ILE A 110 -35.32 -4.40 -26.00
C ILE A 110 -33.99 -5.15 -25.92
N LYS A 111 -33.37 -5.23 -24.73
CA LYS A 111 -32.12 -5.95 -24.53
C LYS A 111 -32.29 -7.44 -24.86
N ASP A 112 -33.31 -8.09 -24.31
CA ASP A 112 -33.59 -9.51 -24.56
C ASP A 112 -33.84 -9.78 -26.05
N ALA A 113 -34.57 -8.89 -26.74
CA ALA A 113 -34.83 -8.99 -28.17
C ALA A 113 -33.58 -8.74 -29.03
N GLN A 114 -32.65 -7.90 -28.58
CA GLN A 114 -31.36 -7.66 -29.24
C GLN A 114 -30.42 -8.84 -29.03
N ASP A 115 -30.32 -9.38 -27.81
CA ASP A 115 -29.48 -10.54 -27.49
C ASP A 115 -29.98 -11.81 -28.22
N SER A 116 -31.30 -11.95 -28.39
CA SER A 116 -31.92 -13.04 -29.16
C SER A 116 -31.75 -12.90 -30.69
N ALA A 117 -31.38 -11.72 -31.19
CA ALA A 117 -31.16 -11.46 -32.62
C ALA A 117 -29.75 -11.86 -33.09
N PHE A 118 -28.87 -12.28 -32.17
CA PHE A 118 -27.51 -12.77 -32.45
C PHE A 118 -27.38 -14.30 -32.39
N ASP A 119 -28.48 -15.07 -32.45
CA ASP A 119 -28.44 -16.52 -32.61
C ASP A 119 -28.32 -16.90 -34.11
N ASP A 120 -27.27 -17.64 -34.46
CA ASP A 120 -26.65 -17.78 -35.79
C ASP A 120 -27.45 -18.58 -36.84
N LYS A 121 -28.79 -18.67 -36.73
CA LYS A 121 -29.59 -19.55 -37.59
C LYS A 121 -30.71 -18.92 -38.43
N ASP A 122 -31.05 -17.63 -38.28
CA ASP A 122 -31.97 -16.97 -39.23
C ASP A 122 -31.90 -15.43 -39.18
N PRO A 123 -31.30 -14.75 -40.18
CA PRO A 123 -31.22 -13.29 -40.20
C PRO A 123 -32.52 -12.71 -40.75
N GLN A 124 -33.57 -12.62 -39.93
CA GLN A 124 -34.83 -12.00 -40.35
C GLN A 124 -35.14 -10.66 -39.68
N LYS A 125 -35.54 -9.72 -40.55
CA LYS A 125 -36.13 -8.39 -40.30
C LYS A 125 -37.27 -8.34 -39.25
N GLY A 126 -37.76 -9.49 -38.75
CA GLY A 126 -38.80 -9.59 -37.73
C GLY A 126 -38.36 -9.14 -36.33
N ALA A 127 -37.11 -9.42 -35.91
CA ALA A 127 -36.59 -8.98 -34.63
C ALA A 127 -36.35 -7.45 -34.60
N LEU A 128 -35.84 -6.89 -35.70
CA LEU A 128 -35.57 -5.44 -35.85
C LEU A 128 -36.86 -4.60 -35.85
N ALA A 129 -37.94 -5.08 -36.48
CA ALA A 129 -39.25 -4.40 -36.46
C ALA A 129 -39.88 -4.40 -35.05
N GLY A 130 -39.74 -5.50 -34.30
CA GLY A 130 -40.16 -5.59 -32.89
C GLY A 130 -39.38 -4.62 -31.99
N VAL A 131 -38.05 -4.57 -32.13
CA VAL A 131 -37.20 -3.61 -31.41
C VAL A 131 -37.56 -2.17 -31.75
N ALA A 132 -37.83 -1.86 -33.03
CA ALA A 132 -38.26 -0.51 -33.44
C ALA A 132 -39.60 -0.11 -32.79
N ALA A 133 -40.57 -1.02 -32.73
CA ALA A 133 -41.85 -0.77 -32.06
C ALA A 133 -41.69 -0.55 -30.55
N LEU A 134 -40.84 -1.34 -29.88
CA LEU A 134 -40.52 -1.16 -28.46
C LEU A 134 -39.81 0.17 -28.20
N ARG A 135 -38.87 0.57 -29.05
CA ARG A 135 -38.21 1.89 -28.99
C ARG A 135 -39.17 3.04 -29.21
N ASN A 136 -40.15 2.90 -30.11
CA ASN A 136 -41.19 3.92 -30.30
C ASN A 136 -42.06 4.07 -29.04
N LYS A 137 -42.46 2.95 -28.41
CA LYS A 137 -43.17 2.99 -27.11
C LYS A 137 -42.33 3.61 -26.01
N GLN A 138 -41.03 3.29 -25.95
CA GLN A 138 -40.09 3.88 -25.01
C GLN A 138 -39.99 5.41 -25.25
N ALA A 139 -39.91 5.86 -26.50
CA ALA A 139 -39.87 7.28 -26.84
C ALA A 139 -41.17 8.01 -26.45
N GLN A 140 -42.34 7.37 -26.62
CA GLN A 140 -43.61 7.92 -26.15
C GLN A 140 -43.65 8.05 -24.62
N LEU A 141 -43.20 7.04 -23.88
CA LEU A 141 -43.10 7.11 -22.42
C LEU A 141 -42.10 8.17 -21.96
N ARG A 142 -40.98 8.36 -22.66
CA ARG A 142 -40.03 9.44 -22.37
C ARG A 142 -40.65 10.82 -22.59
N LYS A 143 -41.46 11.01 -23.63
CA LYS A 143 -42.25 12.25 -23.80
C LYS A 143 -43.30 12.44 -22.69
N GLN A 144 -43.94 11.35 -22.23
CA GLN A 144 -44.86 11.44 -21.09
C GLN A 144 -44.13 11.82 -19.80
N LEU A 145 -42.91 11.30 -19.61
CA LEU A 145 -42.07 11.64 -18.47
C LEU A 145 -41.71 13.14 -18.46
N GLU A 146 -41.45 13.75 -19.62
CA GLU A 146 -41.19 15.20 -19.75
C GLU A 146 -42.36 16.07 -19.26
N ASN A 147 -43.59 15.56 -19.33
CA ASN A 147 -44.78 16.25 -18.84
C ASN A 147 -44.97 16.14 -17.31
N CYS A 148 -44.20 15.30 -16.63
CA CYS A 148 -44.28 15.23 -15.17
C CYS A 148 -43.73 16.53 -14.54
N PRO A 149 -44.36 17.06 -13.49
CA PRO A 149 -43.82 18.21 -12.77
C PRO A 149 -42.49 17.82 -12.13
N LYS A 150 -41.51 18.73 -12.17
CA LYS A 150 -40.25 18.58 -11.45
C LYS A 150 -40.38 19.22 -10.07
N LYS A 151 -39.90 18.53 -9.05
CA LYS A 151 -39.86 18.99 -7.65
C LYS A 151 -38.45 18.82 -7.08
N GLN A 152 -38.16 19.59 -6.04
CA GLN A 152 -36.91 19.48 -5.30
C GLN A 152 -37.06 18.46 -4.18
N PHE A 153 -36.08 17.58 -4.05
CA PHE A 153 -36.02 16.57 -3.00
C PHE A 153 -34.63 16.57 -2.36
N PRO A 154 -34.53 16.30 -1.05
CA PRO A 154 -33.24 16.03 -0.41
C PRO A 154 -32.52 14.87 -1.10
N VAL A 155 -31.24 15.04 -1.37
CA VAL A 155 -30.40 13.97 -1.91
C VAL A 155 -30.06 13.00 -0.79
N MET A 156 -30.28 11.72 -1.05
CA MET A 156 -29.92 10.60 -0.18
C MET A 156 -28.97 9.67 -0.92
N THR A 157 -28.03 9.05 -0.20
CA THR A 157 -27.10 8.06 -0.72
C THR A 157 -26.80 6.99 0.31
N SER A 158 -26.31 5.83 -0.13
CA SER A 158 -25.84 4.80 0.80
C SER A 158 -24.55 5.27 1.46
N LEU A 159 -24.29 4.85 2.71
CA LEU A 159 -23.03 5.15 3.39
C LEU A 159 -21.82 4.59 2.62
N VAL A 160 -21.98 3.46 1.93
CA VAL A 160 -20.94 2.89 1.07
C VAL A 160 -20.65 3.83 -0.10
N SER A 161 -21.67 4.28 -0.82
CA SER A 161 -21.51 5.22 -1.94
C SER A 161 -20.95 6.57 -1.48
N GLY A 162 -21.35 7.05 -0.30
CA GLY A 162 -20.80 8.26 0.31
C GLY A 162 -19.31 8.12 0.66
N ALA A 163 -18.91 6.96 1.22
CA ALA A 163 -17.51 6.68 1.52
C ALA A 163 -16.66 6.59 0.24
N LEU A 164 -17.17 5.92 -0.80
CA LEU A 164 -16.49 5.85 -2.09
C LEU A 164 -16.32 7.24 -2.72
N ALA A 165 -17.39 8.06 -2.73
CA ALA A 165 -17.30 9.43 -3.23
C ALA A 165 -16.26 10.26 -2.45
N SER A 166 -16.27 10.14 -1.12
CA SER A 166 -15.32 10.80 -0.22
C SER A 166 -13.88 10.30 -0.35
N SER A 167 -13.63 9.17 -1.03
CA SER A 167 -12.31 8.58 -1.26
C SER A 167 -11.94 8.51 -2.75
N SER A 168 -12.73 9.14 -3.63
CA SER A 168 -12.47 9.18 -5.08
C SER A 168 -11.43 10.24 -5.42
N ILE A 169 -10.17 9.97 -5.06
CA ILE A 169 -9.03 10.86 -5.29
C ILE A 169 -8.89 11.11 -6.81
N PRO A 170 -8.86 12.38 -7.27
CA PRO A 170 -8.66 12.69 -8.69
C PRO A 170 -7.43 12.01 -9.28
N PHE A 171 -7.51 11.65 -10.56
CA PHE A 171 -6.50 10.86 -11.30
C PHE A 171 -6.34 9.40 -10.84
N VAL A 172 -6.58 9.08 -9.56
CA VAL A 172 -6.44 7.72 -9.02
C VAL A 172 -7.71 6.90 -9.21
N PHE A 173 -8.87 7.44 -8.79
CA PHE A 173 -10.15 6.72 -8.79
C PHE A 173 -11.22 7.47 -9.57
N PRO A 174 -12.23 6.76 -10.13
CA PRO A 174 -13.26 7.41 -10.91
C PRO A 174 -14.19 8.21 -9.97
N PRO A 175 -14.78 9.33 -10.45
CA PRO A 175 -15.80 10.04 -9.70
C PRO A 175 -17.03 9.15 -9.45
N VAL A 176 -17.68 9.34 -8.30
CA VAL A 176 -18.89 8.59 -7.91
C VAL A 176 -20.12 9.46 -8.10
N LYS A 177 -21.14 8.93 -8.77
CA LYS A 177 -22.39 9.67 -8.98
C LYS A 177 -23.28 9.60 -7.74
N VAL A 178 -23.67 10.76 -7.21
CA VAL A 178 -24.62 10.88 -6.10
C VAL A 178 -25.70 11.91 -6.47
N GLY A 179 -26.96 11.48 -6.50
CA GLY A 179 -28.05 12.30 -7.05
C GLY A 179 -27.79 12.64 -8.53
N SER A 180 -27.81 13.93 -8.86
CA SER A 180 -27.53 14.43 -10.22
C SER A 180 -26.05 14.76 -10.49
N TYR A 181 -25.19 14.73 -9.46
CA TYR A 181 -23.83 15.24 -9.52
C TYR A 181 -22.77 14.12 -9.45
N TRP A 182 -21.60 14.37 -10.01
CA TRP A 182 -20.42 13.52 -9.90
C TRP A 182 -19.49 14.07 -8.82
N TYR A 183 -19.14 13.22 -7.86
CA TYR A 183 -18.35 13.59 -6.70
C TYR A 183 -16.96 12.97 -6.73
N ILE A 184 -16.00 13.73 -6.22
CA ILE A 184 -14.63 13.33 -5.93
C ILE A 184 -14.32 13.55 -4.45
N ASP A 185 -13.15 13.08 -4.04
CA ASP A 185 -12.62 13.20 -2.68
C ASP A 185 -12.73 14.63 -2.12
N GLY A 186 -13.15 14.74 -0.86
CA GLY A 186 -13.32 16.02 -0.16
C GLY A 186 -12.01 16.81 0.06
N GLY A 187 -10.87 16.12 0.07
CA GLY A 187 -9.54 16.66 0.30
C GLY A 187 -9.07 17.68 -0.73
N VAL A 188 -9.73 17.77 -1.89
CA VAL A 188 -9.48 18.86 -2.85
C VAL A 188 -9.97 20.23 -2.36
N ARG A 189 -10.78 20.26 -1.30
CA ARG A 189 -11.33 21.49 -0.68
C ARG A 189 -11.09 21.55 0.82
N ALA A 190 -11.14 20.41 1.51
CA ALA A 190 -10.93 20.31 2.95
C ALA A 190 -10.43 18.90 3.31
N THR A 191 -9.12 18.74 3.48
CA THR A 191 -8.50 17.45 3.85
C THR A 191 -8.90 17.01 5.26
N THR A 192 -8.99 17.97 6.19
CA THR A 192 -9.45 17.73 7.56
C THR A 192 -10.64 18.66 7.84
N PRO A 193 -11.90 18.19 7.75
CA PRO A 193 -13.09 19.05 7.82
C PRO A 193 -13.43 19.50 9.25
N ILE A 194 -12.52 20.23 9.91
CA ILE A 194 -12.67 20.70 11.30
C ILE A 194 -13.91 21.58 11.47
N GLU A 195 -14.16 22.50 10.53
CA GLU A 195 -15.36 23.33 10.52
C GLU A 195 -16.64 22.49 10.63
N SER A 196 -16.72 21.38 9.88
CA SER A 196 -17.89 20.50 9.90
C SER A 196 -18.08 19.82 11.25
N ALA A 197 -16.99 19.53 11.97
CA ALA A 197 -17.06 19.02 13.34
C ALA A 197 -17.57 20.10 14.32
N ILE A 198 -17.13 21.35 14.15
CA ILE A 198 -17.60 22.50 14.96
C ILE A 198 -19.08 22.76 14.71
N ASP A 199 -19.51 22.78 13.45
CA ASP A 199 -20.92 22.95 13.06
C ASP A 199 -21.79 21.79 13.57
N ALA A 200 -21.21 20.59 13.69
CA ALA A 200 -21.85 19.45 14.32
C ALA A 200 -21.95 19.57 15.86
N GLY A 201 -21.33 20.60 16.47
CA GLY A 201 -21.40 20.91 17.89
C GLY A 201 -20.18 20.44 18.70
N ALA A 202 -19.03 20.20 18.06
CA ALA A 202 -17.81 19.85 18.79
C ALA A 202 -17.24 21.08 19.53
N ASP A 203 -17.00 20.93 20.83
CA ASP A 203 -16.35 21.93 21.66
C ASP A 203 -14.85 21.70 21.82
N PHE A 204 -14.37 20.51 21.47
CA PHE A 204 -12.98 20.09 21.51
C PHE A 204 -12.73 19.11 20.36
N ILE A 205 -11.62 19.27 19.63
CA ILE A 205 -11.37 18.53 18.40
C ILE A 205 -10.03 17.81 18.47
N TYR A 206 -10.03 16.51 18.16
CA TYR A 206 -8.83 15.78 17.78
C TYR A 206 -8.78 15.70 16.25
N ALA A 207 -7.80 16.37 15.64
CA ALA A 207 -7.55 16.34 14.20
C ALA A 207 -6.47 15.29 13.90
N VAL A 208 -6.87 14.13 13.37
CA VAL A 208 -5.94 13.03 13.04
C VAL A 208 -5.61 13.06 11.56
N VAL A 209 -4.32 13.24 11.26
CA VAL A 209 -3.79 13.35 9.89
C VAL A 209 -2.91 12.14 9.61
N ALA A 210 -3.09 11.51 8.44
CA ALA A 210 -2.42 10.26 8.11
C ALA A 210 -1.02 10.43 7.48
N SER A 211 -0.65 11.64 7.06
CA SER A 211 0.62 11.96 6.39
C SER A 211 1.37 13.08 7.10
N SER A 212 2.70 13.10 6.94
CA SER A 212 3.54 14.19 7.45
C SER A 212 3.40 15.46 6.59
N THR A 213 4.13 16.52 6.96
CA THR A 213 4.27 17.73 6.12
C THR A 213 5.34 17.62 5.06
N GLU A 214 6.07 16.50 5.04
CA GLU A 214 7.19 16.32 4.12
C GLU A 214 6.63 16.10 2.71
N ILE A 215 7.12 16.89 1.77
CA ILE A 215 6.81 16.69 0.36
C ILE A 215 8.04 16.04 -0.28
N ASP A 216 7.95 14.74 -0.56
CA ASP A 216 9.01 14.01 -1.24
C ASP A 216 9.34 14.64 -2.60
N PRO A 217 10.61 14.56 -3.06
CA PRO A 217 10.94 15.01 -4.40
C PRO A 217 10.23 14.14 -5.44
N GLN A 218 9.57 14.79 -6.40
CA GLN A 218 8.78 14.11 -7.43
C GLN A 218 9.67 13.23 -8.31
N LYS A 219 9.18 12.07 -8.76
CA LYS A 219 9.83 11.28 -9.83
C LYS A 219 9.25 11.68 -11.20
N PRO A 220 10.04 11.66 -12.29
CA PRO A 220 9.53 11.96 -13.63
C PRO A 220 8.38 11.02 -14.02
N ILE A 221 7.33 11.56 -14.63
CA ILE A 221 6.18 10.75 -15.05
C ILE A 221 6.49 9.95 -16.31
N LEU A 222 7.27 10.55 -17.20
CA LEU A 222 7.74 9.94 -18.44
C LEU A 222 9.25 9.72 -18.33
N GLY A 223 9.64 8.47 -18.10
CA GLY A 223 11.04 8.05 -18.00
C GLY A 223 11.39 7.55 -16.61
N GLY A 224 11.86 6.31 -16.53
CA GLY A 224 12.37 5.72 -15.28
C GLY A 224 13.64 6.44 -14.84
N GLY A 225 13.47 7.47 -14.02
CA GLY A 225 14.55 8.27 -13.43
C GLY A 225 14.40 8.38 -11.92
N GLY A 226 15.50 8.71 -11.25
CA GLY A 226 15.51 9.03 -9.82
C GLY A 226 14.70 10.31 -9.50
N PRO A 227 14.66 10.70 -8.21
CA PRO A 227 13.94 11.89 -7.79
C PRO A 227 14.43 13.15 -8.53
N LEU A 228 13.50 13.99 -8.97
CA LEU A 228 13.79 15.29 -9.57
C LEU A 228 14.20 16.27 -8.46
N HIS A 229 15.47 16.68 -8.50
CA HIS A 229 16.02 17.71 -7.61
C HIS A 229 16.06 19.10 -8.26
N SER A 230 15.86 19.17 -9.59
CA SER A 230 15.66 20.41 -10.35
C SER A 230 14.56 20.21 -11.39
N TYR A 231 13.92 21.31 -11.81
CA TYR A 231 12.94 21.37 -12.89
C TYR A 231 13.51 22.03 -14.16
N ASP A 232 14.83 22.14 -14.25
CA ASP A 232 15.52 22.37 -15.54
C ASP A 232 15.21 21.21 -16.52
N PRO A 233 15.37 21.41 -17.84
CA PRO A 233 15.27 20.32 -18.80
C PRO A 233 16.08 19.08 -18.34
N PRO A 234 15.50 17.87 -18.36
CA PRO A 234 14.37 17.44 -19.19
C PRO A 234 12.97 17.49 -18.53
N ALA A 235 12.81 18.12 -17.35
CA ALA A 235 11.48 18.23 -16.75
C ALA A 235 10.49 18.94 -17.68
N ASN A 236 9.30 18.39 -17.83
CA ASN A 236 8.30 18.88 -18.79
C ASN A 236 7.06 19.47 -18.09
N ILE A 237 6.15 20.03 -18.89
CA ILE A 237 4.92 20.66 -18.38
C ILE A 237 4.04 19.72 -17.55
N LEU A 238 4.07 18.41 -17.85
CA LEU A 238 3.33 17.40 -17.09
C LEU A 238 3.99 17.16 -15.73
N ASP A 239 5.33 17.09 -15.66
CA ASP A 239 6.06 16.97 -14.38
C ASP A 239 5.75 18.18 -13.48
N ILE A 240 5.85 19.40 -14.02
CA ILE A 240 5.55 20.65 -13.29
C ILE A 240 4.09 20.69 -12.85
N GLY A 241 3.15 20.38 -13.76
CA GLY A 241 1.72 20.37 -13.46
C GLY A 241 1.36 19.38 -12.36
N MET A 242 1.97 18.20 -12.36
CA MET A 242 1.76 17.17 -11.35
C MET A 242 2.43 17.52 -10.02
N ARG A 243 3.62 18.15 -10.02
CA ARG A 243 4.20 18.70 -8.78
C ARG A 243 3.24 19.65 -8.10
N ALA A 244 2.69 20.59 -8.87
CA ALA A 244 1.78 21.58 -8.35
C ALA A 244 0.48 20.94 -7.84
N SER A 245 -0.15 20.07 -8.66
CA SER A 245 -1.51 19.56 -8.40
C SER A 245 -1.60 18.36 -7.47
N ALA A 246 -0.60 17.47 -7.45
CA ALA A 246 -0.61 16.27 -6.62
C ALA A 246 0.16 16.43 -5.30
N ASP A 247 1.12 17.36 -5.24
CA ASP A 247 1.97 17.53 -4.06
C ASP A 247 1.72 18.89 -3.35
N ILE A 248 2.00 20.00 -4.04
CA ILE A 248 2.03 21.34 -3.40
C ILE A 248 0.63 21.81 -3.01
N MET A 249 -0.33 21.78 -3.94
CA MET A 249 -1.71 22.24 -3.67
C MET A 249 -2.39 21.41 -2.57
N PRO A 250 -2.36 20.06 -2.58
CA PRO A 250 -2.92 19.28 -1.48
C PRO A 250 -2.23 19.52 -0.13
N SER A 251 -0.91 19.73 -0.12
CA SER A 251 -0.18 20.09 1.10
C SER A 251 -0.66 21.42 1.68
N GLU A 252 -0.83 22.45 0.86
CA GLU A 252 -1.36 23.76 1.30
C GLU A 252 -2.82 23.65 1.78
N ILE A 253 -3.66 22.90 1.08
CA ILE A 253 -5.05 22.64 1.51
C ILE A 253 -5.05 21.93 2.87
N SER A 254 -4.16 20.96 3.08
CA SER A 254 -4.02 20.25 4.35
C SER A 254 -3.58 21.18 5.48
N GLU A 255 -2.53 21.98 5.27
CA GLU A 255 -2.03 22.94 6.28
C GLU A 255 -3.07 24.00 6.62
N SER A 256 -3.69 24.63 5.63
CA SER A 256 -4.74 25.63 5.84
C SER A 256 -6.00 25.06 6.50
N SER A 257 -6.31 23.77 6.27
CA SER A 257 -7.40 23.06 6.96
C SER A 257 -7.10 22.79 8.44
N LEU A 258 -5.84 22.80 8.86
CA LEU A 258 -5.46 22.53 10.25
C LEU A 258 -5.16 23.82 11.00
N PHE A 259 -4.48 24.75 10.32
CA PHE A 259 -3.98 26.01 10.87
C PHE A 259 -4.48 27.21 10.04
N PRO A 260 -5.79 27.49 10.03
CA PRO A 260 -6.33 28.66 9.35
C PRO A 260 -5.76 29.96 9.93
N PRO A 261 -5.67 31.05 9.13
CA PRO A 261 -5.14 32.35 9.60
C PRO A 261 -5.88 32.90 10.82
N ASN A 262 -7.20 32.72 10.85
CA ASN A 262 -8.01 32.94 12.04
C ASN A 262 -8.20 31.58 12.70
N SER A 263 -7.77 31.43 13.95
CA SER A 263 -7.94 30.18 14.71
C SER A 263 -9.37 29.64 14.62
N TRP A 264 -9.55 28.33 14.77
CA TRP A 264 -10.86 27.67 14.75
C TRP A 264 -11.85 28.12 15.84
N GLY A 265 -11.43 28.94 16.80
CA GLY A 265 -12.27 29.39 17.93
C GLY A 265 -12.64 28.29 18.92
N LYS A 266 -12.16 27.06 18.69
CA LYS A 266 -12.26 25.88 19.57
C LYS A 266 -10.88 25.24 19.72
N PRO A 267 -10.58 24.56 20.84
CA PRO A 267 -9.34 23.79 20.98
C PRO A 267 -9.24 22.68 19.94
N VAL A 268 -8.14 22.66 19.19
CA VAL A 268 -7.82 21.64 18.19
C VAL A 268 -6.47 21.01 18.54
N VAL A 269 -6.47 19.70 18.78
CA VAL A 269 -5.28 18.90 19.00
C VAL A 269 -4.93 18.14 17.73
N VAL A 270 -3.79 18.47 17.12
CA VAL A 270 -3.35 17.85 15.87
C VAL A 270 -2.49 16.62 16.16
N ILE A 271 -2.95 15.45 15.72
CA ILE A 271 -2.20 14.19 15.75
C ILE A 271 -1.73 13.89 14.33
N ARG A 272 -0.44 14.05 14.10
CA ARG A 272 0.21 13.91 12.79
C ARG A 272 1.53 13.13 12.92
N PRO A 273 1.86 12.21 12.01
CA PRO A 273 3.16 11.54 11.99
C PRO A 273 4.30 12.53 11.68
N GLU A 274 5.49 12.29 12.25
CA GLU A 274 6.66 13.13 11.98
C GLU A 274 7.22 12.92 10.57
N HIS A 275 7.13 11.70 10.05
CA HIS A 275 7.59 11.30 8.73
C HIS A 275 6.74 10.14 8.23
N ASP A 276 6.68 9.98 6.92
CA ASP A 276 5.95 8.88 6.30
C ASP A 276 6.80 7.60 6.21
N ILE A 277 6.15 6.45 6.45
CA ILE A 277 6.79 5.13 6.40
C ILE A 277 6.86 4.61 4.96
N HIS A 278 5.85 4.97 4.18
CA HIS A 278 5.66 4.62 2.78
C HIS A 278 4.76 5.67 2.13
N ASP A 279 4.89 5.83 0.81
CA ASP A 279 4.04 6.72 0.02
C ASP A 279 2.57 6.24 0.01
N GLY A 280 1.67 7.12 -0.42
CA GLY A 280 0.23 6.86 -0.45
C GLY A 280 -0.22 5.80 -1.47
N MET A 281 0.64 5.40 -2.41
CA MET A 281 0.34 4.39 -3.43
C MET A 281 0.82 2.99 -3.04
N THR A 282 1.70 2.88 -2.05
CA THR A 282 2.18 1.62 -1.52
C THR A 282 1.11 0.94 -0.65
N ILE A 283 0.64 -0.23 -1.10
CA ILE A 283 -0.26 -1.12 -0.35
C ILE A 283 0.51 -2.35 0.09
N ASP A 284 1.03 -2.33 1.31
CA ASP A 284 1.73 -3.47 1.94
C ASP A 284 1.21 -3.72 3.36
N PRO A 285 0.73 -4.92 3.70
CA PRO A 285 0.19 -5.23 5.03
C PRO A 285 1.18 -5.00 6.19
N GLY A 286 2.49 -5.20 5.96
CA GLY A 286 3.54 -4.95 6.95
C GLY A 286 3.73 -3.46 7.19
N LEU A 287 3.93 -2.70 6.12
CA LEU A 287 4.12 -1.25 6.21
C LEU A 287 2.88 -0.55 6.78
N ILE A 288 1.67 -0.99 6.41
CA ILE A 288 0.41 -0.52 6.99
C ILE A 288 0.37 -0.77 8.50
N ARG A 289 0.74 -1.96 8.97
CA ARG A 289 0.77 -2.27 10.42
C ARG A 289 1.82 -1.45 11.17
N ILE A 290 2.97 -1.20 10.56
CA ILE A 290 3.98 -0.29 11.13
C ILE A 290 3.42 1.13 11.22
N ARG A 291 2.67 1.59 10.20
CA ARG A 291 2.00 2.92 10.19
C ARG A 291 0.90 3.05 11.23
N VAL A 292 0.10 2.02 11.42
CA VAL A 292 -0.91 1.98 12.51
C VAL A 292 -0.23 2.09 13.88
N ALA A 293 0.86 1.35 14.10
CA ALA A 293 1.60 1.42 15.36
C ALA A 293 2.23 2.81 15.58
N HIS A 294 2.76 3.43 14.52
CA HIS A 294 3.26 4.80 14.58
C HIS A 294 2.15 5.78 15.01
N GLY A 295 0.98 5.73 14.37
CA GLY A 295 -0.16 6.59 14.70
C GLY A 295 -0.60 6.46 16.16
N PHE A 296 -0.63 5.24 16.71
CA PHE A 296 -0.96 5.00 18.11
C PHE A 296 0.08 5.63 19.07
N MET A 297 1.38 5.35 18.86
CA MET A 297 2.44 5.92 19.70
C MET A 297 2.48 7.44 19.60
N ARG A 298 2.22 7.98 18.40
CA ARG A 298 2.13 9.41 18.15
C ARG A 298 0.96 10.06 18.87
N ALA A 299 -0.22 9.43 18.85
CA ALA A 299 -1.38 9.91 19.60
C ALA A 299 -1.09 9.97 21.10
N ASP A 300 -0.43 8.96 21.67
CA ASP A 300 0.00 8.97 23.08
C ASP A 300 0.95 10.13 23.40
N ASP A 301 1.94 10.37 22.54
CA ASP A 301 2.90 11.47 22.71
C ASP A 301 2.22 12.85 22.65
N VAL A 302 1.28 13.03 21.71
CA VAL A 302 0.52 14.28 21.51
C VAL A 302 -0.45 14.53 22.67
N ILE A 303 -1.25 13.53 23.06
CA ILE A 303 -2.24 13.69 24.13
C ILE A 303 -1.54 13.96 25.46
N THR A 304 -0.46 13.25 25.76
CA THR A 304 0.34 13.50 26.97
C THR A 304 0.92 14.92 26.97
N ALA A 305 1.38 15.41 25.82
CA ALA A 305 1.91 16.76 25.70
C ALA A 305 0.82 17.81 25.90
N TRP A 306 -0.36 17.60 25.31
CA TRP A 306 -1.51 18.48 25.43
C TRP A 306 -2.01 18.58 26.87
N ASP A 307 -2.16 17.45 27.56
CA ASP A 307 -2.63 17.39 28.95
C ASP A 307 -1.65 18.09 29.92
N LYS A 308 -0.36 18.15 29.55
CA LYS A 308 0.68 18.83 30.34
C LYS A 308 0.63 20.35 30.14
N ASP A 309 0.63 20.81 28.90
CA ASP A 309 0.55 22.23 28.57
C ASP A 309 0.03 22.44 27.13
N PRO A 310 -1.24 22.85 26.96
CA PRO A 310 -1.82 23.14 25.65
C PRO A 310 -1.11 24.26 24.88
N ALA A 311 -0.42 25.19 25.54
CA ALA A 311 0.23 26.31 24.87
C ALA A 311 1.54 25.89 24.17
N THR A 312 2.21 24.86 24.69
CA THR A 312 3.52 24.39 24.21
C THR A 312 3.48 22.93 23.72
N TYR A 313 2.28 22.35 23.56
CA TYR A 313 2.13 20.93 23.29
C TYR A 313 2.88 20.47 22.03
N GLY A 314 3.05 21.31 21.00
CA GLY A 314 3.81 20.96 19.81
C GLY A 314 5.29 20.67 20.09
N GLU A 315 5.94 21.53 20.88
CA GLU A 315 7.33 21.33 21.32
C GLU A 315 7.45 20.12 22.25
N GLN A 316 6.52 20.01 23.21
CA GLN A 316 6.49 18.89 24.15
C GLN A 316 6.18 17.56 23.46
N THR A 317 5.41 17.56 22.37
CA THR A 317 5.14 16.39 21.53
C THR A 317 6.43 15.90 20.88
N THR A 318 7.20 16.80 20.25
CA THR A 318 8.50 16.47 19.66
C THR A 318 9.48 15.93 20.71
N LYS A 319 9.49 16.53 21.90
CA LYS A 319 10.27 16.04 23.04
C LYS A 319 9.84 14.63 23.44
N ASN A 320 8.54 14.39 23.64
CA ASN A 320 7.99 13.09 24.01
C ASN A 320 8.38 12.03 22.98
N SER A 321 8.21 12.30 21.69
CA SER A 321 8.52 11.34 20.63
C SER A 321 10.03 11.02 20.53
N SER A 322 10.90 11.98 20.82
CA SER A 322 12.35 11.77 20.92
C SER A 322 12.73 10.94 22.14
N GLU A 323 12.31 11.35 23.34
CA GLU A 323 12.65 10.67 24.61
C GLU A 323 12.05 9.26 24.72
N ARG A 324 10.96 9.00 23.98
CA ARG A 324 10.26 7.72 23.93
C ARG A 324 10.53 6.92 22.65
N ASN A 325 11.56 7.29 21.88
CA ASN A 325 12.04 6.55 20.71
C ASN A 325 10.99 6.29 19.61
N THR A 326 9.92 7.07 19.50
CA THR A 326 8.78 6.82 18.58
C THR A 326 9.26 6.64 17.14
N THR A 327 10.03 7.60 16.65
CA THR A 327 10.58 7.62 15.30
C THR A 327 11.61 6.50 15.09
N LEU A 328 12.44 6.21 16.10
CA LEU A 328 13.46 5.16 16.01
C LEU A 328 12.85 3.76 15.93
N ILE A 329 11.84 3.48 16.76
CA ILE A 329 11.10 2.20 16.74
C ILE A 329 10.53 1.96 15.34
N VAL A 330 9.83 2.95 14.78
CA VAL A 330 9.16 2.84 13.48
C VAL A 330 10.15 2.67 12.33
N ARG A 331 11.23 3.47 12.30
CA ARG A 331 12.29 3.35 11.28
C ARG A 331 13.00 2.00 11.37
N LEU A 332 13.28 1.52 12.57
CA LEU A 332 13.92 0.22 12.77
C LEU A 332 13.02 -0.93 12.32
N ARG A 333 11.71 -0.87 12.61
CA ARG A 333 10.74 -1.85 12.10
C ARG A 333 10.69 -1.88 10.58
N ARG A 334 10.66 -0.72 9.92
CA ARG A 334 10.74 -0.64 8.44
C ARG A 334 12.04 -1.25 7.91
N LYS A 335 13.17 -0.96 8.55
CA LYS A 335 14.49 -1.52 8.18
C LYS A 335 14.51 -3.05 8.35
N ILE A 336 13.97 -3.56 9.46
CA ILE A 336 13.82 -4.99 9.71
C ILE A 336 12.98 -5.60 8.60
N TRP A 337 11.78 -5.07 8.34
CA TRP A 337 10.89 -5.53 7.27
C TRP A 337 11.61 -5.63 5.91
N GLN A 338 12.42 -4.63 5.54
CA GLN A 338 13.23 -4.69 4.30
C GLN A 338 14.28 -5.82 4.31
N LEU A 339 15.03 -5.96 5.42
CA LEU A 339 16.06 -7.00 5.57
C LEU A 339 15.48 -8.42 5.57
N GLU A 340 14.23 -8.57 6.02
CA GLU A 340 13.54 -9.86 6.07
C GLU A 340 13.33 -10.48 4.67
N TYR A 341 13.26 -9.69 3.59
CA TYR A 341 13.27 -10.20 2.22
C TYR A 341 14.54 -11.01 1.94
N ALA A 342 15.71 -10.41 2.14
CA ALA A 342 16.99 -11.07 1.90
C ALA A 342 17.19 -12.29 2.82
N ALA A 343 16.78 -12.18 4.09
CA ALA A 343 16.83 -13.29 5.05
C ALA A 343 15.98 -14.51 4.61
N ASN A 344 14.90 -14.25 3.86
CA ASN A 344 14.04 -15.27 3.26
C ASN A 344 14.39 -15.59 1.80
N GLY A 345 15.55 -15.14 1.31
CA GLY A 345 16.03 -15.49 -0.02
C GLY A 345 15.31 -14.75 -1.15
N PHE A 346 14.80 -13.55 -0.88
CA PHE A 346 14.14 -12.68 -1.84
C PHE A 346 14.90 -11.36 -2.04
N THR A 347 14.80 -10.77 -3.23
CA THR A 347 15.24 -9.39 -3.47
C THR A 347 14.12 -8.42 -3.13
N TYR A 348 14.49 -7.32 -2.46
CA TYR A 348 13.60 -6.17 -2.30
C TYR A 348 13.84 -5.19 -3.45
N SER A 349 12.75 -4.70 -4.05
CA SER A 349 12.79 -3.61 -5.03
C SER A 349 11.82 -2.52 -4.59
N SER A 350 12.31 -1.29 -4.47
CA SER A 350 11.53 -0.12 -4.05
C SER A 350 10.69 0.51 -5.17
N ASP A 351 10.83 0.05 -6.42
CA ASP A 351 10.23 0.72 -7.59
C ASP A 351 8.90 0.14 -8.04
N GLN A 352 8.39 -0.89 -7.37
CA GLN A 352 7.06 -1.39 -7.68
C GLN A 352 6.04 -0.78 -6.72
N GLY A 353 5.31 0.24 -7.18
CA GLY A 353 4.09 0.74 -6.52
C GLY A 353 2.99 -0.34 -6.37
N LYS A 354 3.26 -1.57 -6.81
CA LYS A 354 2.55 -2.80 -6.48
C LYS A 354 3.56 -3.85 -6.03
N HIS A 355 3.53 -4.27 -4.76
CA HIS A 355 4.33 -5.43 -4.35
C HIS A 355 3.86 -6.67 -5.13
N PRO A 356 4.74 -7.37 -5.87
CA PRO A 356 4.35 -8.61 -6.51
C PRO A 356 3.99 -9.64 -5.44
N GLU A 357 2.89 -10.39 -5.64
CA GLU A 357 2.44 -11.45 -4.70
C GLU A 357 3.55 -12.46 -4.40
N THR A 358 4.43 -12.70 -5.39
CA THR A 358 5.66 -13.47 -5.25
C THR A 358 6.87 -12.57 -5.46
N PRO A 359 7.68 -12.32 -4.42
CA PRO A 359 8.90 -11.53 -4.57
C PRO A 359 9.95 -12.29 -5.38
N SER A 360 10.79 -11.54 -6.08
CA SER A 360 11.86 -12.10 -6.91
C SER A 360 12.87 -12.86 -6.06
N PRO A 361 13.29 -14.08 -6.46
CA PRO A 361 14.32 -14.82 -5.74
C PRO A 361 15.65 -14.06 -5.69
N LEU A 362 16.35 -14.16 -4.56
CA LEU A 362 17.72 -13.71 -4.43
C LEU A 362 18.64 -14.68 -5.19
N THR A 363 19.07 -14.26 -6.37
CA THR A 363 19.94 -15.06 -7.25
C THR A 363 21.40 -14.63 -7.17
N GLY A 364 22.31 -15.49 -7.65
CA GLY A 364 23.74 -15.21 -7.70
C GLY A 364 24.55 -16.09 -6.72
N PRO A 365 25.89 -15.99 -6.81
CA PRO A 365 26.87 -16.85 -6.15
C PRO A 365 26.80 -16.68 -4.62
N ASP A 366 26.63 -15.43 -4.19
CA ASP A 366 26.67 -14.96 -2.81
C ASP A 366 25.29 -14.93 -2.19
N SER A 367 24.26 -15.40 -2.90
CA SER A 367 22.88 -15.41 -2.41
C SER A 367 22.77 -16.10 -1.04
N GLY A 368 23.50 -17.20 -0.83
CA GLY A 368 23.58 -17.90 0.45
C GLY A 368 24.21 -17.05 1.56
N LYS A 369 25.33 -16.38 1.26
CA LYS A 369 26.02 -15.48 2.19
C LYS A 369 25.14 -14.28 2.55
N LYS A 370 24.61 -13.57 1.54
CA LYS A 370 23.70 -12.42 1.69
C LYS A 370 22.47 -12.77 2.52
N ARG A 371 21.85 -13.93 2.27
CA ARG A 371 20.71 -14.42 3.07
C ARG A 371 21.08 -14.57 4.54
N SER A 372 22.24 -15.14 4.80
CA SER A 372 22.66 -15.42 6.17
C SER A 372 23.10 -14.17 6.95
N GLU A 373 23.76 -13.23 6.29
CA GLU A 373 24.12 -11.92 6.85
C GLU A 373 22.86 -11.10 7.12
N ALA A 374 21.88 -11.14 6.21
CA ALA A 374 20.57 -10.53 6.41
C ALA A 374 19.84 -11.15 7.60
N LEU A 375 19.79 -12.49 7.74
CA LEU A 375 19.17 -13.14 8.88
C LEU A 375 19.85 -12.77 10.21
N ALA A 376 21.19 -12.74 10.24
CA ALA A 376 21.94 -12.28 11.41
C ALA A 376 21.61 -10.83 11.77
N SER A 377 21.50 -9.96 10.74
CA SER A 377 21.11 -8.55 10.90
C SER A 377 19.70 -8.40 11.43
N VAL A 378 18.71 -9.15 10.89
CA VAL A 378 17.33 -9.15 11.36
C VAL A 378 17.28 -9.52 12.84
N ARG A 379 17.98 -10.58 13.26
CA ARG A 379 18.05 -11.01 14.66
C ARG A 379 18.67 -9.95 15.57
N HIS A 380 19.76 -9.32 15.13
CA HIS A 380 20.37 -8.21 15.86
C HIS A 380 19.38 -7.05 16.03
N TRP A 381 18.81 -6.56 14.93
CA TRP A 381 17.89 -5.42 14.98
C TRP A 381 16.59 -5.70 15.72
N LYS A 382 16.10 -6.94 15.76
CA LYS A 382 14.95 -7.31 16.60
C LYS A 382 15.28 -7.26 18.10
N ARG A 383 16.52 -7.53 18.52
CA ARG A 383 16.95 -7.30 19.90
C ARG A 383 17.01 -5.81 20.23
N GLU A 384 17.61 -5.02 19.36
CA GLU A 384 17.64 -3.54 19.50
C GLU A 384 16.23 -2.95 19.53
N LEU A 385 15.31 -3.47 18.70
CA LEU A 385 13.91 -3.05 18.69
C LEU A 385 13.23 -3.29 20.04
N LYS A 386 13.46 -4.47 20.65
CA LYS A 386 12.97 -4.75 21.98
C LYS A 386 13.48 -3.73 22.99
N GLU A 387 14.78 -3.42 22.97
CA GLU A 387 15.38 -2.44 23.88
C GLU A 387 14.76 -1.05 23.73
N LEU A 388 14.55 -0.57 22.49
CA LEU A 388 13.89 0.71 22.23
C LEU A 388 12.45 0.75 22.76
N VAL A 389 11.71 -0.36 22.61
CA VAL A 389 10.33 -0.47 23.11
C VAL A 389 10.31 -0.54 24.64
N ASP A 390 11.23 -1.29 25.27
CA ASP A 390 11.37 -1.33 26.73
C ASP A 390 11.68 0.07 27.29
N GLN A 391 12.58 0.82 26.62
CA GLN A 391 12.88 2.21 26.99
C GLN A 391 11.66 3.12 26.87
N ARG A 392 10.86 2.99 25.80
CA ARG A 392 9.60 3.73 25.66
C ARG A 392 8.66 3.48 26.83
N ILE A 393 8.46 2.21 27.17
CA ILE A 393 7.59 1.79 28.28
C ILE A 393 8.14 2.32 29.62
N ALA A 394 9.45 2.22 29.85
CA ALA A 394 10.11 2.72 31.06
C ALA A 394 9.96 4.25 31.21
N SER A 395 9.93 4.99 30.09
CA SER A 395 9.64 6.43 30.04
C SER A 395 8.13 6.75 30.11
N GLY A 396 7.28 5.78 30.43
CA GLY A 396 5.83 5.93 30.57
C GLY A 396 5.06 6.06 29.25
N GLY A 397 5.69 5.78 28.11
CA GLY A 397 5.04 5.81 26.79
C GLY A 397 4.22 4.55 26.53
N LYS A 398 3.05 4.70 25.91
CA LYS A 398 2.19 3.58 25.53
C LYS A 398 2.62 2.96 24.20
N VAL A 399 2.37 1.67 24.06
CA VAL A 399 2.67 0.87 22.87
C VAL A 399 1.42 0.03 22.51
N PRO A 400 1.08 -0.16 21.23
CA PRO A 400 -0.08 -0.97 20.82
C PRO A 400 -0.01 -2.41 21.35
N GLU A 401 -1.16 -3.01 21.65
CA GLU A 401 -1.24 -4.41 22.08
C GLU A 401 -0.55 -5.38 21.08
N GLY A 402 0.10 -6.43 21.61
CA GLY A 402 0.81 -7.43 20.82
C GLY A 402 2.16 -6.95 20.27
N TYR A 403 2.72 -5.87 20.82
CA TYR A 403 3.99 -5.29 20.40
C TYR A 403 5.18 -6.27 20.52
N GLU A 404 5.07 -7.27 21.38
CA GLU A 404 6.11 -8.29 21.57
C GLU A 404 6.37 -9.08 20.29
N GLN A 405 5.35 -9.22 19.43
CA GLN A 405 5.49 -9.89 18.14
C GLN A 405 6.43 -9.16 17.18
N TRP A 406 6.70 -7.86 17.37
CA TRP A 406 7.58 -7.09 16.49
C TRP A 406 9.03 -7.62 16.53
N TRP A 407 9.46 -8.17 17.68
CA TRP A 407 10.77 -8.82 17.82
C TRP A 407 10.69 -10.35 17.95
N LEU A 408 9.58 -10.92 18.40
CA LEU A 408 9.43 -12.37 18.50
C LEU A 408 9.16 -13.03 17.14
N GLY A 409 8.40 -12.37 16.27
CA GLY A 409 7.98 -12.86 14.96
C GLY A 409 8.61 -12.10 13.80
N TRP A 410 8.32 -12.55 12.58
CA TRP A 410 8.59 -11.79 11.36
C TRP A 410 7.63 -10.60 11.26
N GLU A 411 8.06 -9.51 10.62
CA GLU A 411 7.08 -8.49 10.21
C GLU A 411 6.08 -9.10 9.23
N GLN A 412 4.91 -8.49 9.09
CA GLN A 412 3.92 -9.01 8.15
C GLN A 412 4.40 -8.80 6.71
N HIS A 413 4.34 -9.87 5.91
CA HIS A 413 4.65 -9.86 4.49
C HIS A 413 3.50 -10.47 3.67
N PRO A 414 3.43 -10.21 2.35
CA PRO A 414 2.50 -10.90 1.45
C PRO A 414 2.91 -12.37 1.20
N TRP A 415 4.13 -12.74 1.57
CA TRP A 415 4.70 -14.09 1.45
C TRP A 415 4.91 -14.73 2.83
N LYS A 416 5.06 -16.06 2.84
CA LYS A 416 5.34 -16.83 4.06
C LYS A 416 6.85 -16.98 4.25
N PRO A 417 7.39 -16.75 5.46
CA PRO A 417 8.80 -17.01 5.75
C PRO A 417 9.19 -18.46 5.45
N ILE A 418 10.38 -18.64 4.87
CA ILE A 418 10.92 -19.96 4.49
C ILE A 418 12.00 -20.47 5.46
N VAL A 419 12.34 -19.67 6.48
CA VAL A 419 13.25 -20.03 7.57
C VAL A 419 12.66 -19.66 8.92
N ALA A 420 13.07 -20.40 9.94
CA ALA A 420 12.82 -20.00 11.31
C ALA A 420 13.59 -18.71 11.63
N LEU A 421 12.89 -17.74 12.23
CA LEU A 421 13.51 -16.48 12.65
C LEU A 421 14.60 -16.73 13.69
N TRP A 422 14.26 -17.51 14.72
CA TRP A 422 15.13 -17.83 15.84
C TRP A 422 15.56 -19.30 15.81
N ASP A 423 16.81 -19.55 16.19
CA ASP A 423 17.40 -20.89 16.30
C ASP A 423 17.34 -21.45 17.73
N ALA A 424 17.03 -20.62 18.72
CA ALA A 424 16.96 -20.96 20.14
C ALA A 424 15.53 -20.84 20.69
N GLN A 425 15.24 -21.62 21.74
CA GLN A 425 13.99 -21.51 22.49
C GLN A 425 13.87 -20.16 23.23
N ASN A 426 14.99 -19.50 23.56
CA ASN A 426 15.00 -18.13 24.10
C ASN A 426 15.93 -17.21 23.27
N PRO A 427 15.38 -16.39 22.37
CA PRO A 427 16.16 -15.57 21.44
C PRO A 427 16.82 -14.32 22.02
N PHE A 428 16.55 -13.99 23.29
CA PHE A 428 17.09 -12.82 23.99
C PHE A 428 18.23 -13.17 24.94
N VAL A 429 18.70 -14.42 24.93
CA VAL A 429 20.00 -14.77 25.52
C VAL A 429 21.08 -14.50 24.45
N PRO A 430 22.17 -13.77 24.76
CA PRO A 430 23.25 -13.51 23.80
C PRO A 430 23.76 -14.81 23.17
N LEU A 431 23.84 -14.84 21.84
CA LEU A 431 24.39 -15.98 21.12
C LEU A 431 25.88 -16.11 21.46
N LYS A 432 26.31 -17.34 21.72
CA LYS A 432 27.69 -17.65 22.07
C LYS A 432 28.51 -17.85 20.79
N THR A 433 29.76 -17.42 20.76
CA THR A 433 30.66 -17.70 19.63
C THR A 433 31.37 -19.02 19.86
N MET A 434 31.06 -20.04 19.06
CA MET A 434 31.76 -21.33 19.10
C MET A 434 33.07 -21.27 18.30
N ASN A 435 34.10 -21.92 18.82
CA ASN A 435 35.34 -22.18 18.10
C ASN A 435 35.14 -23.37 17.19
N VAL A 436 35.29 -23.19 15.89
CA VAL A 436 35.10 -24.25 14.91
C VAL A 436 36.41 -24.51 14.19
N SER A 437 36.76 -25.79 14.04
CA SER A 437 37.93 -26.22 13.28
C SER A 437 37.57 -27.37 12.35
N VAL A 438 38.33 -27.51 11.26
CA VAL A 438 38.09 -28.54 10.24
C VAL A 438 39.39 -29.28 9.91
N ASN A 439 39.27 -30.59 9.73
CA ASN A 439 40.38 -31.46 9.39
C ASN A 439 39.98 -32.43 8.25
N PRO A 440 40.67 -32.42 7.09
CA PRO A 440 41.72 -31.48 6.72
C PRO A 440 41.18 -30.05 6.56
N GLN A 441 42.05 -29.04 6.77
CA GLN A 441 41.65 -27.62 6.68
C GLN A 441 41.12 -27.21 5.30
N LYS A 442 41.58 -27.89 4.24
CA LYS A 442 41.12 -27.69 2.87
C LYS A 442 40.70 -29.01 2.25
N VAL A 443 39.69 -28.98 1.41
CA VAL A 443 39.16 -30.16 0.71
C VAL A 443 38.95 -29.87 -0.77
N ALA A 444 39.00 -30.93 -1.60
CA ALA A 444 38.80 -30.82 -3.03
C ALA A 444 37.31 -30.65 -3.41
N VAL A 445 37.05 -29.86 -4.44
CA VAL A 445 35.73 -29.78 -5.09
C VAL A 445 35.58 -30.83 -6.20
N ASN A 446 34.34 -31.13 -6.57
CA ASN A 446 33.92 -32.07 -7.63
C ASN A 446 34.38 -33.53 -7.46
N LYS A 447 34.90 -33.89 -6.28
CA LYS A 447 35.27 -35.25 -5.89
C LYS A 447 34.69 -35.56 -4.50
N PRO A 448 34.37 -36.83 -4.19
CA PRO A 448 34.07 -37.24 -2.83
C PRO A 448 35.28 -36.96 -1.92
N VAL A 449 35.04 -36.29 -0.79
CA VAL A 449 36.05 -35.98 0.21
C VAL A 449 35.57 -36.41 1.59
N LYS A 450 36.52 -36.78 2.45
CA LYS A 450 36.29 -37.12 3.84
C LYS A 450 36.91 -36.06 4.74
N PHE A 451 36.12 -35.48 5.63
CA PHE A 451 36.57 -34.45 6.55
C PHE A 451 35.79 -34.51 7.86
N THR A 452 36.35 -33.94 8.91
CA THR A 452 35.70 -33.82 10.22
C THR A 452 35.67 -32.35 10.62
N VAL A 453 34.51 -31.89 11.06
CA VAL A 453 34.34 -30.56 11.64
C VAL A 453 34.18 -30.72 13.14
N THR A 454 34.93 -29.96 13.94
CA THR A 454 34.76 -29.90 15.39
C THR A 454 34.30 -28.50 15.78
N ALA A 455 33.38 -28.44 16.74
CA ALA A 455 32.93 -27.19 17.34
C ALA A 455 33.06 -27.29 18.85
N SER A 456 33.54 -26.24 19.50
CA SER A 456 33.66 -26.16 20.95
C SER A 456 33.35 -24.77 21.49
N TYR A 457 32.91 -24.70 22.74
CA TYR A 457 32.69 -23.45 23.47
C TYR A 457 33.14 -23.63 24.91
N ASN A 458 34.00 -22.74 25.41
CA ASN A 458 34.62 -22.83 26.74
C ASN A 458 35.19 -24.24 27.04
N GLY A 459 35.85 -24.86 26.06
CA GLY A 459 36.47 -26.19 26.20
C GLY A 459 35.50 -27.38 26.08
N SER A 460 34.19 -27.16 26.01
CA SER A 460 33.19 -28.23 25.84
C SER A 460 32.82 -28.42 24.36
N ALA A 461 32.64 -29.67 23.93
CA ALA A 461 32.22 -29.97 22.56
C ALA A 461 30.77 -29.51 22.31
N VAL A 462 30.53 -28.88 21.17
CA VAL A 462 29.22 -28.45 20.71
C VAL A 462 28.79 -29.35 19.56
N VAL A 463 27.64 -30.01 19.70
CA VAL A 463 27.01 -30.77 18.61
C VAL A 463 26.28 -29.77 17.69
N ALA A 464 26.78 -29.63 16.47
CA ALA A 464 26.31 -28.67 15.49
C ALA A 464 26.06 -29.36 14.14
N ASN A 465 25.15 -28.80 13.36
CA ASN A 465 24.89 -29.22 12.00
C ASN A 465 25.89 -28.57 11.04
N VAL A 466 26.45 -29.35 10.12
CA VAL A 466 27.31 -28.87 9.04
C VAL A 466 26.48 -28.84 7.76
N LEU A 467 26.42 -27.68 7.11
CA LEU A 467 25.63 -27.45 5.90
C LEU A 467 26.52 -27.04 4.73
N SER A 468 26.17 -27.48 3.52
CA SER A 468 26.74 -26.99 2.26
C SER A 468 25.62 -26.35 1.43
N ASP A 469 25.74 -25.06 1.11
CA ASP A 469 24.71 -24.25 0.46
C ASP A 469 23.33 -24.38 1.12
N GLY A 470 23.31 -24.52 2.45
CA GLY A 470 22.07 -24.69 3.24
C GLY A 470 21.51 -26.12 3.27
N LYS A 471 22.12 -27.09 2.58
CA LYS A 471 21.76 -28.52 2.70
C LYS A 471 22.55 -29.15 3.84
N LEU A 472 21.89 -29.89 4.74
CA LEU A 472 22.55 -30.66 5.80
C LEU A 472 23.42 -31.77 5.18
N ILE A 473 24.71 -31.78 5.53
CA ILE A 473 25.69 -32.77 5.05
C ILE A 473 26.29 -33.62 6.16
N GLY A 474 26.17 -33.20 7.43
CA GLY A 474 26.65 -33.97 8.57
C GLY A 474 26.54 -33.19 9.89
N THR A 475 27.17 -33.74 10.93
CA THR A 475 27.22 -33.15 12.27
C THR A 475 28.65 -33.09 12.79
N THR A 476 28.96 -32.12 13.64
CA THR A 476 30.30 -31.98 14.23
C THR A 476 30.71 -33.20 15.05
N GLY A 477 32.02 -33.48 15.09
CA GLY A 477 32.61 -34.63 15.77
C GLY A 477 32.45 -35.97 15.03
N LYS A 478 31.75 -36.01 13.89
CA LYS A 478 31.64 -37.20 13.03
C LYS A 478 32.38 -36.99 11.71
N LEU A 479 32.86 -38.10 11.14
CA LEU A 479 33.42 -38.11 9.79
C LEU A 479 32.30 -37.85 8.78
N ILE A 480 32.49 -36.83 7.93
CA ILE A 480 31.56 -36.45 6.86
C ILE A 480 32.20 -36.86 5.53
N GLU A 481 31.46 -37.64 4.75
CA GLU A 481 31.81 -37.96 3.37
C GLU A 481 30.84 -37.24 2.43
N TYR A 482 31.33 -36.29 1.65
CA TYR A 482 30.49 -35.45 0.80
C TYR A 482 31.21 -35.10 -0.50
N LYS A 483 30.44 -34.88 -1.57
CA LYS A 483 30.95 -34.40 -2.86
C LYS A 483 30.47 -32.96 -3.06
N PHE A 484 31.37 -32.01 -2.89
CA PHE A 484 31.12 -30.60 -3.15
C PHE A 484 31.03 -30.35 -4.65
N ALA A 485 29.98 -29.67 -5.11
CA ALA A 485 29.83 -29.29 -6.52
C ALA A 485 30.14 -27.80 -6.67
N THR A 486 31.06 -27.45 -7.58
CA THR A 486 31.25 -26.04 -7.97
C THR A 486 30.04 -25.56 -8.76
N LYS A 487 29.72 -24.26 -8.64
CA LYS A 487 28.71 -23.62 -9.47
C LYS A 487 29.39 -22.67 -10.44
N THR A 488 28.78 -22.49 -11.59
CA THR A 488 29.21 -21.48 -12.55
C THR A 488 28.29 -20.28 -12.40
N GLN A 489 28.88 -19.12 -12.17
CA GLN A 489 28.18 -17.85 -12.16
C GLN A 489 28.67 -17.02 -13.35
N THR A 490 27.74 -16.47 -14.11
CA THR A 490 28.07 -15.49 -15.15
C THR A 490 27.59 -14.12 -14.70
N GLU A 491 28.52 -13.18 -14.60
CA GLU A 491 28.26 -11.78 -14.28
C GLU A 491 28.63 -10.91 -15.49
N PHE A 492 27.85 -9.87 -15.75
CA PHE A 492 28.10 -8.95 -16.85
C PHE A 492 28.88 -7.77 -16.31
N ASP A 493 30.11 -7.59 -16.79
CA ASP A 493 30.92 -6.44 -16.45
C ASP A 493 30.44 -5.22 -17.28
N PRO A 494 29.86 -4.20 -16.63
CA PRO A 494 29.30 -3.05 -17.31
C PRO A 494 30.37 -2.13 -17.92
N GLU A 495 31.62 -2.18 -17.46
CA GLU A 495 32.72 -1.37 -17.99
C GLU A 495 33.34 -2.00 -19.25
N THR A 496 33.57 -3.32 -19.22
CA THR A 496 34.15 -4.04 -20.36
C THR A 496 33.13 -4.59 -21.34
N LYS A 497 31.83 -4.58 -20.98
CA LYS A 497 30.71 -5.21 -21.71
C LYS A 497 30.90 -6.70 -21.97
N GLN A 498 31.72 -7.37 -21.18
CA GLN A 498 31.96 -8.80 -21.30
C GLN A 498 31.20 -9.59 -20.24
N LYS A 499 30.82 -10.82 -20.59
CA LYS A 499 30.30 -11.79 -19.63
C LYS A 499 31.48 -12.49 -18.97
N ILE A 500 31.75 -12.15 -17.72
CA ILE A 500 32.74 -12.85 -16.90
C ILE A 500 32.04 -14.08 -16.32
N THR A 501 32.62 -15.26 -16.54
CA THR A 501 32.09 -16.51 -16.01
C THR A 501 33.07 -17.06 -15.00
N GLU A 502 32.67 -17.04 -13.73
CA GLU A 502 33.47 -17.50 -12.60
C GLU A 502 32.95 -18.83 -12.05
N VAL A 503 33.88 -19.67 -11.63
CA VAL A 503 33.58 -20.93 -10.97
C VAL A 503 33.67 -20.70 -9.47
N ILE A 504 32.53 -20.70 -8.80
CA ILE A 504 32.44 -20.46 -7.36
C ILE A 504 32.37 -21.75 -6.55
N ALA A 505 33.04 -21.75 -5.40
CA ALA A 505 32.99 -22.81 -4.42
C ALA A 505 31.62 -22.83 -3.72
N PRO A 506 31.12 -24.00 -3.29
CA PRO A 506 29.97 -24.07 -2.42
C PRO A 506 30.29 -23.48 -1.04
N MET A 507 29.32 -22.84 -0.42
CA MET A 507 29.48 -22.25 0.92
C MET A 507 29.26 -23.32 1.99
N VAL A 508 30.14 -23.42 2.98
CA VAL A 508 29.99 -24.37 4.09
C VAL A 508 29.82 -23.63 5.42
N SER A 509 28.83 -24.03 6.21
CA SER A 509 28.51 -23.40 7.48
C SER A 509 28.24 -24.40 8.60
N VAL A 510 28.46 -23.95 9.84
CA VAL A 510 28.25 -24.73 11.07
C VAL A 510 27.23 -24.00 11.93
N VAL A 511 26.15 -24.69 12.26
CA VAL A 511 24.96 -24.12 12.91
C VAL A 511 24.58 -24.95 14.14
N ALA A 512 24.44 -24.28 15.29
CA ALA A 512 23.98 -24.86 16.54
C ALA A 512 23.05 -23.88 17.27
N SER A 513 22.03 -24.41 17.95
CA SER A 513 21.08 -23.61 18.73
C SER A 513 21.80 -22.85 19.86
N GLY A 514 21.58 -21.54 19.97
CA GLY A 514 22.22 -20.69 20.99
C GLY A 514 23.64 -20.21 20.66
N TYR A 515 24.12 -20.45 19.44
CA TYR A 515 25.45 -20.03 18.98
C TYR A 515 25.40 -19.23 17.67
N HIS A 516 26.41 -18.38 17.43
CA HIS A 516 26.61 -17.74 16.13
C HIS A 516 26.94 -18.78 15.04
N THR A 517 26.35 -18.63 13.85
CA THR A 517 26.74 -19.42 12.67
C THR A 517 28.19 -19.11 12.28
N VAL A 518 28.99 -20.16 12.05
CA VAL A 518 30.38 -20.03 11.60
C VAL A 518 30.50 -20.52 10.17
N TYR A 519 31.08 -19.69 9.29
CA TYR A 519 31.40 -20.07 7.91
C TYR A 519 32.80 -20.63 7.81
N LEU A 520 32.94 -21.71 7.04
CA LEU A 520 34.21 -22.39 6.83
C LEU A 520 34.76 -22.05 5.45
N ASP A 521 36.00 -21.57 5.42
CA ASP A 521 36.80 -21.50 4.20
C ASP A 521 37.48 -22.85 3.97
N LEU A 522 36.78 -23.74 3.27
CA LEU A 522 37.24 -25.11 2.99
C LEU A 522 37.98 -25.24 1.65
N PHE A 523 37.88 -24.22 0.80
CA PHE A 523 38.32 -24.28 -0.58
C PHE A 523 39.26 -23.11 -0.78
N GLY A 524 40.58 -23.36 -0.72
CA GLY A 524 41.54 -22.31 -1.07
C GLY A 524 41.21 -21.74 -2.45
N GLY A 525 41.37 -20.42 -2.62
CA GLY A 525 40.95 -19.64 -3.79
C GLY A 525 40.90 -20.45 -5.09
N LEU A 526 39.69 -20.59 -5.63
CA LEU A 526 39.40 -21.33 -6.85
C LEU A 526 39.85 -20.59 -8.10
#